data_AF-A0A9P3QDY5-F1
#
_entry.id   AF-A0A9P3QDY5-F1
#
_cell.length_a   1.000
_cell.length_b   1.000
_cell.length_c   1.000
_cell.angle_alpha   90.00
_cell.angle_beta   90.00
_cell.angle_gamma   90.00
#
_symmetry.space_group_name_H-M   'P 1'
#
loop_
_entity.id
_entity.type
_entity.pdbx_description
1 polymer ?
#
loop_
_entity_poly.entity_id
_entity_poly.type
_entity_poly.pdbx_seq_one_letter_code
_entity_poly.pdbx_strand_id
1 'polypeptide(L)'
;MSSSTCGEIAAVLDGLDGEAERLCELSFEASTTAELLGVIDRVERIVRKLAVPGHAVINQLALAATNAELCGTLGQALSNRLRINKSDANQRITQTAAANATG
;
A
#
# COMPACT_ATOMS: atom_id res chain seq x y z
N MET A 1 -5.95 18.51 11.37
CA MET A 1 -5.84 17.05 11.25
C MET A 1 -5.03 16.56 12.42
N SER A 2 -5.60 15.72 13.27
CA SER A 2 -4.86 15.13 14.40
C SER A 2 -3.72 14.29 13.83
N SER A 3 -2.49 14.51 14.31
CA SER A 3 -1.39 13.61 13.99
C SER A 3 -1.73 12.27 14.63
N SER A 4 -2.06 11.26 13.81
CA SER A 4 -2.25 9.91 14.31
C SER A 4 -0.96 9.47 15.00
N THR A 5 -1.10 8.86 16.17
CA THR A 5 0.09 8.32 16.84
C THR A 5 0.62 7.13 16.04
N CYS A 6 1.91 6.84 16.13
CA CYS A 6 2.49 5.65 15.50
C CYS A 6 1.77 4.36 15.93
N GLY A 7 1.25 4.32 17.17
CA GLY A 7 0.45 3.21 17.69
C GLY A 7 -0.94 3.10 17.04
N GLU A 8 -1.63 4.20 16.78
CA GLU A 8 -2.92 4.18 16.06
C GLU A 8 -2.75 3.69 14.61
N ILE A 9 -1.70 4.13 13.93
CA ILE A 9 -1.38 3.68 12.57
C ILE A 9 -1.10 2.17 12.58
N ALA A 10 -0.27 1.69 13.53
CA ALA A 10 0.05 0.28 13.66
C ALA A 10 -1.21 -0.57 13.92
N ALA A 11 -2.06 -0.19 14.87
CA ALA A 11 -3.28 -0.94 15.19
C ALA A 11 -4.25 -1.05 14.01
N VAL A 12 -4.36 -0.01 13.18
CA VAL A 12 -5.18 -0.07 11.95
C VAL A 12 -4.57 -1.02 10.93
N LEU A 13 -3.24 -1.00 10.76
CA LEU A 13 -2.54 -1.91 9.84
C LEU A 13 -2.65 -3.37 10.31
N ASP A 14 -2.45 -3.64 11.60
CA ASP A 14 -2.59 -4.97 12.19
C ASP A 14 -4.01 -5.52 11.97
N GLY A 15 -5.04 -4.67 12.12
CA GLY A 15 -6.43 -5.04 11.83
C GLY A 15 -6.68 -5.35 10.35
N LEU A 16 -6.05 -4.61 9.43
CA LEU A 16 -6.13 -4.90 7.99
C LEU A 16 -5.44 -6.21 7.64
N ASP A 17 -4.26 -6.47 8.23
CA ASP A 17 -3.52 -7.71 8.03
C ASP A 17 -4.33 -8.92 8.50
N GLY A 18 -4.97 -8.84 9.67
CA GLY A 18 -5.83 -9.91 10.19
C GLY A 18 -7.04 -10.22 9.29
N GLU A 19 -7.70 -9.21 8.73
CA GLU A 19 -8.81 -9.44 7.79
C GLU A 19 -8.32 -9.96 6.42
N ALA A 20 -7.10 -9.58 6.00
CA ALA A 20 -6.49 -10.12 4.79
C ALA A 20 -6.12 -11.61 4.97
N GLU A 21 -5.56 -12.00 6.11
CA GLU A 21 -5.29 -13.40 6.46
C GLU A 21 -6.58 -14.21 6.47
N ARG A 22 -7.62 -13.69 7.12
CA ARG A 22 -8.95 -14.33 7.14
C ARG A 22 -9.52 -14.53 5.74
N LEU A 23 -9.34 -13.56 4.83
CA LEU A 23 -9.78 -13.69 3.44
C LEU A 23 -9.03 -14.81 2.71
N CYS A 24 -7.74 -15.00 2.99
CA CYS A 24 -6.92 -16.08 2.43
C CYS A 24 -7.33 -17.47 2.93
N GLU A 25 -7.95 -17.58 4.09
CA GLU A 25 -8.45 -18.85 4.65
C GLU A 25 -9.81 -19.27 4.08
N LEU A 26 -10.51 -18.38 3.35
CA LEU A 26 -11.80 -18.71 2.74
C LEU A 26 -11.64 -19.61 1.51
N SER A 27 -12.52 -20.60 1.40
CA SER A 27 -12.70 -21.38 0.17
C SER A 27 -13.75 -20.73 -0.73
N PHE A 28 -13.45 -20.69 -2.03
CA PHE A 28 -14.36 -20.20 -3.06
C PHE A 28 -14.83 -21.32 -4.01
N GLU A 29 -14.61 -22.59 -3.64
CA GLU A 29 -14.91 -23.74 -4.50
C GLU A 29 -16.41 -23.92 -4.78
N ALA A 30 -17.26 -23.49 -3.86
CA ALA A 30 -18.71 -23.52 -4.02
C ALA A 30 -19.29 -22.25 -4.67
N SER A 31 -18.45 -21.26 -4.99
CA SER A 31 -18.89 -19.97 -5.52
C SER A 31 -19.17 -20.02 -7.02
N THR A 32 -20.23 -19.34 -7.43
CA THR A 32 -20.54 -19.08 -8.84
C THR A 32 -19.55 -18.09 -9.45
N THR A 33 -19.44 -18.08 -10.77
CA THR A 33 -18.62 -17.09 -11.50
C THR A 33 -19.00 -15.64 -11.15
N ALA A 34 -20.29 -15.35 -10.94
CA ALA A 34 -20.74 -14.00 -10.61
C ALA A 34 -20.26 -13.56 -9.21
N GLU A 35 -20.28 -14.47 -8.24
CA GLU A 35 -19.77 -14.22 -6.89
C GLU A 35 -18.25 -14.01 -6.91
N LEU A 36 -17.51 -14.83 -7.67
CA LEU A 36 -16.07 -14.67 -7.85
C LEU A 36 -15.71 -13.29 -8.45
N LEU A 37 -16.44 -12.86 -9.47
CA LEU A 37 -16.26 -11.53 -10.07
C LEU A 37 -16.57 -10.41 -9.06
N GLY A 38 -17.61 -10.58 -8.24
CA GLY A 38 -17.94 -9.65 -7.16
C GLY A 38 -16.84 -9.55 -6.10
N VAL A 39 -16.23 -10.68 -5.73
CA VAL A 39 -15.08 -10.71 -4.81
C VAL A 39 -13.89 -9.95 -5.40
N ILE A 40 -13.50 -10.25 -6.64
CA ILE A 40 -12.36 -9.58 -7.29
C ILE A 40 -12.59 -8.07 -7.45
N ASP A 41 -13.79 -7.65 -7.86
CA ASP A 41 -14.12 -6.22 -7.94
C ASP A 41 -14.05 -5.53 -6.58
N ARG A 42 -14.47 -6.21 -5.51
CA ARG A 42 -14.39 -5.65 -4.15
C ARG A 42 -12.95 -5.56 -3.66
N VAL A 43 -12.14 -6.59 -3.88
CA VAL A 43 -10.72 -6.60 -3.54
C VAL A 43 -9.99 -5.47 -4.26
N GLU A 44 -10.20 -5.32 -5.57
CA GLU A 44 -9.58 -4.24 -6.36
C GLU A 44 -9.98 -2.85 -5.83
N ARG A 45 -11.25 -2.66 -5.47
CA ARG A 45 -11.71 -1.41 -4.84
C ARG A 45 -11.03 -1.14 -3.50
N ILE A 46 -10.74 -2.17 -2.70
CA ILE A 46 -9.99 -2.03 -1.44
C ILE A 46 -8.53 -1.67 -1.73
N VAL A 47 -7.87 -2.38 -2.64
CA VAL A 47 -6.47 -2.12 -3.04
C VAL A 47 -6.29 -0.67 -3.50
N ARG A 48 -7.20 -0.16 -4.35
CA ARG A 48 -7.17 1.25 -4.79
C ARG A 48 -7.33 2.24 -3.65
N LYS A 49 -8.19 1.95 -2.67
CA LYS A 49 -8.36 2.80 -1.49
C LYS A 49 -7.11 2.80 -0.62
N LEU A 50 -6.47 1.64 -0.44
CA LEU A 50 -5.24 1.50 0.33
C LEU A 50 -4.01 2.09 -0.37
N ALA A 51 -4.04 2.23 -1.70
CA ALA A 51 -2.99 2.93 -2.43
C ALA A 51 -2.88 4.41 -2.01
N VAL A 52 -3.99 5.07 -1.66
CA VAL A 52 -4.00 6.49 -1.25
C VAL A 52 -3.15 6.76 0.01
N PRO A 53 -3.37 6.09 1.16
CA PRO A 53 -2.51 6.28 2.32
C PRO A 53 -1.08 5.78 2.07
N GLY A 54 -0.88 4.72 1.26
CA GLY A 54 0.46 4.27 0.86
C GLY A 54 1.25 5.35 0.11
N HIS A 55 0.61 6.02 -0.86
CA HIS A 55 1.17 7.17 -1.58
C HIS A 55 1.49 8.34 -0.65
N ALA A 56 0.61 8.63 0.33
CA ALA A 56 0.86 9.68 1.31
C ALA A 56 2.11 9.40 2.16
N VAL A 57 2.30 8.15 2.61
CA VAL A 57 3.51 7.74 3.35
C VAL A 57 4.77 7.84 2.48
N ILE A 58 4.70 7.38 1.22
CA ILE A 58 5.84 7.48 0.28
C ILE A 58 6.21 8.95 0.03
N ASN A 59 5.22 9.83 -0.14
CA ASN A 59 5.45 11.27 -0.26
C ASN A 59 6.13 11.86 0.98
N GLN A 60 5.66 11.50 2.18
CA GLN A 60 6.29 11.96 3.41
C GLN A 60 7.73 11.46 3.54
N LEU A 61 8.01 10.21 3.18
CA LEU A 61 9.37 9.69 3.12
C LEU A 61 10.24 10.46 2.13
N ALA A 62 9.70 10.82 0.95
CA ALA A 62 10.43 11.60 -0.04
C ALA A 62 10.76 13.03 0.44
N LEU A 63 9.93 13.62 1.29
CA LEU A 63 10.13 14.96 1.84
C LEU A 63 11.02 14.98 3.09
N ALA A 64 10.89 13.98 3.96
CA ALA A 64 11.47 13.99 5.30
C ALA A 64 12.73 13.12 5.45
N ALA A 65 12.85 12.03 4.68
CA ALA A 65 13.95 11.09 4.87
C ALA A 65 15.17 11.46 4.02
N THR A 66 16.35 11.34 4.63
CA THR A 66 17.63 11.51 3.94
C THR A 66 18.11 10.19 3.35
N ASN A 67 18.96 10.26 2.32
CA ASN A 67 19.57 9.05 1.73
C ASN A 67 20.39 8.23 2.74
N ALA A 68 20.93 8.88 3.79
CA ALA A 68 21.65 8.20 4.85
C ALA A 68 20.72 7.34 5.72
N GLU A 69 19.56 7.88 6.11
CA GLU A 69 18.53 7.15 6.86
C GLU A 69 17.88 6.02 6.04
N LEU A 70 17.80 6.22 4.73
CA LEU A 70 17.27 5.23 3.78
C LEU A 70 18.32 4.17 3.36
N CYS A 71 19.59 4.31 3.78
CA CYS A 71 20.72 3.50 3.33
C CYS A 71 20.82 3.40 1.79
N GLY A 72 20.52 4.49 1.08
CA GLY A 72 20.42 4.53 -0.38
C GLY A 72 19.35 5.50 -0.86
N THR A 73 18.91 5.36 -2.12
CA THR A 73 17.79 6.16 -2.63
C THR A 73 16.45 5.60 -2.14
N LEU A 74 15.39 6.42 -2.12
CA LEU A 74 14.04 5.98 -1.75
C LEU A 74 13.57 4.76 -2.55
N GLY A 75 13.84 4.72 -3.86
CA GLY A 75 13.52 3.55 -4.70
C GLY A 75 14.28 2.29 -4.29
N GLN A 76 15.55 2.41 -3.87
CA GLN A 76 16.33 1.28 -3.35
C GLN A 76 15.79 0.80 -2.01
N ALA A 77 15.48 1.73 -1.10
CA ALA A 77 14.91 1.43 0.20
C ALA A 77 13.55 0.71 0.07
N LEU A 78 12.66 1.21 -0.78
CA LEU A 78 11.36 0.59 -1.04
C LEU A 78 11.49 -0.79 -1.70
N SER A 79 12.37 -0.95 -2.69
CA SER A 79 12.64 -2.25 -3.33
C SER A 79 13.11 -3.29 -2.31
N ASN A 80 14.09 -2.94 -1.47
CA ASN A 80 14.62 -3.82 -0.45
C ASN A 80 13.58 -4.18 0.62
N ARG A 81 12.80 -3.19 1.09
CA ARG A 81 11.84 -3.37 2.20
C ARG A 81 10.59 -4.14 1.77
N LEU A 82 10.07 -3.84 0.58
CA LEU A 82 8.87 -4.48 0.04
C LEU A 82 9.17 -5.77 -0.73
N ARG A 83 10.46 -6.11 -0.91
CA ARG A 83 10.93 -7.24 -1.72
C ARG A 83 10.37 -7.24 -3.15
N ILE A 84 10.24 -6.05 -3.73
CA ILE A 84 9.80 -5.84 -5.11
C ILE A 84 10.99 -5.43 -5.98
N ASN A 85 10.86 -5.58 -7.30
CA ASN A 85 11.88 -5.09 -8.22
C ASN A 85 11.96 -3.54 -8.18
N LYS A 86 13.08 -3.00 -8.66
CA LYS A 86 13.34 -1.55 -8.64
C LYS A 86 12.40 -0.76 -9.57
N SER A 87 11.94 -1.35 -10.68
CA SER A 87 11.00 -0.69 -11.60
C SER A 87 9.63 -0.47 -10.96
N ASP A 88 9.11 -1.44 -10.22
CA ASP A 88 7.83 -1.36 -9.52
C ASP A 88 7.92 -0.35 -8.36
N ALA A 89 9.05 -0.33 -7.65
CA ALA A 89 9.31 0.68 -6.63
C ALA A 89 9.32 2.10 -7.22
N ASN A 90 10.02 2.30 -8.34
CA ASN A 90 10.04 3.58 -9.04
C ASN A 90 8.68 3.95 -9.61
N GLN A 91 7.91 2.99 -10.14
CA GLN A 91 6.55 3.23 -10.63
C GLN A 91 5.65 3.76 -9.51
N ARG A 92 5.71 3.20 -8.31
CA ARG A 92 4.96 3.69 -7.15
C ARG A 92 5.36 5.12 -6.75
N ILE A 93 6.65 5.45 -6.83
CA ILE A 93 7.14 6.82 -6.60
C ILE A 93 6.59 7.77 -7.68
N THR A 94 6.68 7.41 -8.96
CA THR A 94 6.20 8.25 -10.08
C THR A 94 4.68 8.43 -10.08
N GLN A 95 3.92 7.37 -9.78
CA GLN A 95 2.46 7.43 -9.63
C GLN A 95 2.05 8.41 -8.52
N THR A 96 2.85 8.48 -7.46
CA THR A 96 2.65 9.41 -6.37
C THR A 96 2.96 10.86 -6.79
N ALA A 97 4.05 11.08 -7.54
CA ALA A 97 4.42 12.42 -8.02
C ALA A 97 3.41 12.99 -9.04
N ALA A 98 2.82 12.15 -9.90
CA ALA A 98 1.84 12.57 -10.90
C ALA A 98 0.49 12.99 -10.27
N ALA A 99 0.07 12.37 -9.16
CA ALA A 99 -1.19 12.69 -8.49
C ALA A 99 -1.22 14.09 -7.85
N ASN A 100 -0.06 14.66 -7.50
CA ASN A 100 0.04 16.00 -6.88
C ASN A 100 0.07 17.15 -7.90
N ALA A 101 0.20 16.87 -9.20
CA ALA A 101 0.29 17.88 -10.27
C ALA A 101 -1.08 18.23 -10.89
N THR A 102 -2.18 17.67 -10.38
CA THR A 102 -3.55 17.85 -10.92
C THR A 102 -4.53 18.37 -9.86
N GLY A 103 -4.03 18.95 -8.76
CA GLY A 103 -4.83 19.55 -7.68
C GLY A 103 -4.71 21.06 -7.64
#